data_AF-A0A956MI76-F1
#
_entry.id   AF-A0A956MI76-F1
#
_cell.length_a   1.000
_cell.length_b   1.000
_cell.length_c   1.000
_cell.angle_alpha   90.00
_cell.angle_beta   90.00
_cell.angle_gamma   90.00
#
_symmetry.space_group_name_H-M   'P 1'
#
loop_
_entity.id
_entity.type
_entity.pdbx_description
1 polymer ?
#
loop_
_entity_poly.entity_id
_entity_poly.type
_entity_poly.pdbx_seq_one_letter_code
_entity_poly.pdbx_strand_id
1 'polypeptide(L)'
;MSRSDREVRAPRGARLRCRGWTQEAALRMLINNLDPDVAERPEDLVVYGGRGRAARSWEAFHAIVRSLETLENDETLLVQSGKPVGIFRTHPHAPRVLIA
;
A
#
# COMPACT_ATOMS: atom_id res chain seq x y z
N MET A 1 -14.04 -17.00 13.95
CA MET A 1 -13.44 -16.88 12.60
C MET A 1 -11.95 -17.11 12.75
N SER A 2 -11.41 -18.13 12.07
CA SER A 2 -9.99 -18.50 12.16
C SER A 2 -9.09 -17.33 11.74
N ARG A 3 -8.03 -17.08 12.51
CA ARG A 3 -7.04 -15.99 12.33
C ARG A 3 -6.17 -16.12 11.06
N SER A 4 -6.37 -17.15 10.24
CA SER A 4 -5.43 -17.58 9.19
C SER A 4 -5.72 -17.12 7.76
N ASP A 5 -6.79 -16.37 7.49
CA ASP A 5 -7.31 -16.21 6.12
C ASP A 5 -6.91 -14.89 5.41
N ARG A 6 -5.88 -14.20 5.91
CA ARG A 6 -5.41 -12.93 5.32
C ARG A 6 -3.89 -12.86 5.24
N GLU A 7 -3.26 -13.91 4.74
CA GLU A 7 -1.87 -13.78 4.30
C GLU A 7 -1.81 -12.84 3.10
N VAL A 8 -1.07 -11.74 3.24
CA VAL A 8 -0.85 -10.78 2.15
C VAL A 8 0.61 -10.89 1.73
N ARG A 9 0.86 -11.23 0.47
CA ARG A 9 2.21 -11.35 -0.09
C ARG A 9 2.35 -10.55 -1.36
N ALA A 10 3.50 -9.92 -1.54
CA ALA A 10 3.69 -9.00 -2.65
C ALA A 10 3.71 -9.77 -3.99
N PRO A 11 2.98 -9.29 -5.01
CA PRO A 11 3.00 -9.95 -6.32
C PRO A 11 4.41 -9.94 -6.90
N ARG A 12 4.78 -11.03 -7.57
CA ARG A 12 6.11 -11.26 -8.16
C ARG A 12 6.02 -11.30 -9.70
N GLY A 13 7.17 -11.16 -10.36
CA GLY A 13 7.27 -11.17 -11.82
C GLY A 13 6.88 -9.84 -12.50
N ALA A 14 6.81 -9.87 -13.83
CA ALA A 14 6.69 -8.67 -14.67
C ALA A 14 5.25 -8.19 -14.92
N ARG A 15 4.23 -8.95 -14.51
CA ARG A 15 2.82 -8.57 -14.71
C ARG A 15 2.42 -7.47 -13.73
N LEU A 16 1.84 -6.39 -14.26
CA LEU A 16 1.35 -5.26 -13.49
C LEU A 16 -0.11 -5.43 -13.08
N ARG A 17 -0.45 -4.95 -11.88
CA ARG A 17 -1.83 -4.67 -11.42
C ARG A 17 -2.17 -3.18 -11.59
N CYS A 18 -1.19 -2.30 -11.41
CA CYS A 18 -1.35 -0.85 -11.54
C CYS A 18 -1.14 -0.34 -12.98
N ARG A 19 -1.49 0.93 -13.23
CA ARG A 19 -1.32 1.63 -14.51
C ARG A 19 0.14 1.87 -14.94
N GLY A 20 1.09 1.72 -14.02
CA GLY A 20 2.51 1.93 -14.27
C GLY A 20 3.39 1.31 -13.19
N TRP A 21 4.68 1.20 -13.49
CA TRP A 21 5.66 0.60 -12.58
C TRP A 21 5.84 1.38 -11.28
N THR A 22 5.70 2.70 -11.28
CA THR A 22 5.87 3.51 -10.08
C THR A 22 4.75 3.26 -9.06
N GLN A 23 3.51 3.13 -9.52
CA GLN A 23 2.36 2.76 -8.70
C GLN A 23 2.46 1.31 -8.24
N GLU A 24 2.85 0.40 -9.15
CA GLU A 24 3.07 -1.01 -8.83
C GLU A 24 4.16 -1.19 -7.75
N ALA A 25 5.25 -0.43 -7.84
CA ALA A 25 6.31 -0.46 -6.84
C ALA A 25 5.79 -0.06 -5.46
N ALA A 26 5.04 1.03 -5.36
CA ALA A 26 4.40 1.44 -4.10
C ALA A 26 3.45 0.35 -3.57
N LEU A 27 2.64 -0.26 -4.43
CA LEU A 27 1.73 -1.35 -4.07
C LEU A 27 2.49 -2.57 -3.53
N ARG A 28 3.53 -3.01 -4.25
CA ARG A 28 4.35 -4.16 -3.86
C ARG A 28 5.06 -3.91 -2.54
N MET A 29 5.61 -2.72 -2.33
CA MET A 29 6.31 -2.39 -1.09
C MET A 29 5.34 -2.28 0.10
N LEU A 30 4.15 -1.71 -0.09
CA LEU A 30 3.10 -1.69 0.92
C LEU A 30 2.72 -3.12 1.34
N ILE A 31 2.52 -4.01 0.37
CA ILE A 31 2.16 -5.40 0.64
C ILE A 31 3.35 -6.15 1.27
N ASN A 32 4.58 -5.92 0.81
CA ASN A 32 5.77 -6.59 1.34
C ASN A 32 5.99 -6.30 2.83
N ASN A 33 5.65 -5.10 3.28
CA ASN A 33 5.68 -4.75 4.71
C ASN A 33 4.72 -5.59 5.57
N LEU A 34 3.76 -6.29 4.96
CA LEU A 34 2.78 -7.15 5.65
C LEU A 34 2.94 -8.64 5.30
N ASP A 35 4.03 -8.99 4.60
CA ASP A 35 4.35 -10.39 4.32
C ASP A 35 4.62 -11.12 5.66
N PRO A 36 4.05 -12.32 5.90
CA PRO A 36 4.29 -13.09 7.13
C PRO A 36 5.76 -13.37 7.43
N ASP A 37 6.61 -13.41 6.39
CA ASP A 37 8.05 -13.63 6.56
C ASP A 37 8.83 -12.32 6.85
N VAL A 38 8.14 -11.18 6.85
CA VAL A 38 8.73 -9.83 7.02
C VAL A 38 8.18 -9.11 8.26
N ALA A 39 6.86 -9.12 8.46
CA ALA A 39 6.18 -8.37 9.50
C ALA A 39 6.16 -9.11 10.84
N GLU A 40 6.33 -8.39 11.95
CA GLU A 40 6.21 -8.95 13.31
C GLU A 40 4.79 -9.45 13.62
N ARG A 41 3.75 -8.73 13.17
CA ARG A 41 2.34 -9.09 13.42
C ARG A 41 1.41 -8.57 12.32
N PRO A 42 1.45 -9.18 11.12
CA PRO A 42 0.77 -8.67 9.92
C PRO A 42 -0.75 -8.60 10.03
N GLU A 43 -1.38 -9.48 10.81
CA GLU A 43 -2.83 -9.49 11.04
C GLU A 43 -3.37 -8.21 11.70
N ASP A 44 -2.50 -7.53 12.45
CA ASP A 44 -2.76 -6.24 13.10
C ASP A 44 -2.15 -5.06 12.31
N LEU A 45 -1.65 -5.32 11.10
CA LEU A 45 -0.92 -4.40 10.24
C LEU A 45 0.42 -3.91 10.81
N VAL A 46 0.93 -4.55 11.87
CA VAL A 46 2.17 -4.16 12.55
C VAL A 46 3.36 -4.76 11.80
N VAL A 47 4.27 -3.89 11.35
CA VAL A 47 5.49 -4.26 10.63
C VAL A 47 6.60 -4.57 11.62
N TYR A 48 6.97 -3.59 12.43
CA TYR A 48 7.97 -3.75 13.49
C TYR A 48 7.87 -2.62 14.52
N GLY A 49 8.65 -2.71 15.61
CA GLY A 49 8.76 -1.62 16.59
C GLY A 49 7.50 -1.47 17.45
N GLY A 50 6.81 -2.58 17.72
CA GLY A 50 5.67 -2.68 18.63
C GLY A 50 4.35 -2.10 18.10
N ARG A 51 4.33 -0.85 17.63
CA ARG A 51 3.12 -0.18 17.09
C ARG A 51 3.31 0.41 15.69
N GLY A 52 4.47 0.22 15.06
CA GLY A 52 4.72 0.67 13.69
C GLY A 52 3.84 -0.12 12.71
N ARG A 53 2.88 0.55 12.06
CA ARG A 53 1.89 -0.09 11.17
C ARG A 53 2.02 0.39 9.73
N ALA A 54 1.75 -0.50 8.77
CA ALA A 54 1.76 -0.19 7.34
C ALA A 54 0.55 0.65 6.90
N ALA A 55 -0.59 0.51 7.58
CA ALA A 55 -1.82 1.26 7.35
C ALA A 55 -2.61 1.44 8.65
N ARG A 56 -3.55 2.40 8.66
CA ARG A 56 -4.33 2.76 9.86
C ARG A 56 -5.27 1.64 10.32
N SER A 57 -5.86 0.96 9.35
CA SER A 57 -6.83 -0.13 9.51
C SER A 57 -6.87 -0.95 8.21
N TRP A 58 -7.49 -2.12 8.26
CA TRP A 58 -7.66 -2.96 7.06
C TRP A 58 -8.48 -2.25 5.98
N GLU A 59 -9.50 -1.48 6.37
CA GLU A 59 -10.26 -0.64 5.45
C GLU A 59 -9.36 0.37 4.72
N ALA A 60 -8.49 1.06 5.46
CA ALA A 60 -7.53 2.01 4.90
C ALA A 60 -6.51 1.31 3.99
N PHE A 61 -6.00 0.13 4.39
CA PHE A 61 -5.11 -0.68 3.56
C PHE A 61 -5.77 -1.01 2.21
N HIS A 62 -6.99 -1.56 2.22
CA HIS A 62 -7.70 -1.90 0.98
C HIS A 62 -8.04 -0.67 0.14
N ALA A 63 -8.31 0.48 0.78
CA ALA A 63 -8.50 1.73 0.07
C ALA A 63 -7.20 2.20 -0.62
N ILE A 64 -6.04 2.11 0.04
CA ILE A 64 -4.74 2.45 -0.56
C ILE A 64 -4.45 1.53 -1.75
N VAL A 65 -4.68 0.22 -1.61
CA VAL A 65 -4.51 -0.76 -2.70
C VAL A 65 -5.34 -0.36 -3.92
N ARG A 66 -6.64 -0.13 -3.74
CA ARG A 66 -7.53 0.27 -4.85
C ARG A 66 -7.09 1.60 -5.47
N SER A 67 -6.71 2.58 -4.65
CA SER A 67 -6.21 3.87 -5.13
C SER A 67 -4.97 3.70 -5.99
N LEU A 68 -3.98 2.88 -5.59
CA LEU A 68 -2.77 2.64 -6.36
C LEU A 68 -3.02 1.89 -7.66
N GLU A 69 -3.99 0.97 -7.69
CA GLU A 69 -4.37 0.23 -8.91
C GLU A 69 -4.93 1.16 -10.00
N THR A 70 -5.66 2.22 -9.61
CA THR A 70 -6.30 3.17 -10.53
C THR A 70 -5.55 4.49 -10.68
N LEU A 71 -4.47 4.74 -9.93
CA LEU A 71 -3.75 6.01 -9.93
C LEU A 71 -3.04 6.24 -11.26
N GLU A 72 -3.37 7.34 -11.93
CA GLU A 72 -2.78 7.69 -13.23
C GLU A 72 -1.34 8.23 -13.08
N ASN A 73 -0.62 8.28 -14.22
CA ASN A 73 0.79 8.67 -14.22
C ASN A 73 1.03 10.16 -13.95
N ASP A 74 -0.01 11.00 -14.01
CA ASP A 74 0.03 12.42 -13.66
C ASP A 74 -0.78 12.73 -12.40
N GLU A 75 -1.02 11.73 -11.55
CA GLU A 75 -1.72 11.89 -10.26
C GLU A 75 -0.83 11.57 -9.06
N THR A 76 -1.20 12.11 -7.90
CA THR A 76 -0.52 11.87 -6.62
C THR A 76 -1.56 11.51 -5.55
N LEU A 77 -1.39 10.34 -4.91
CA LEU A 77 -2.14 9.90 -3.75
C LEU A 77 -1.58 10.52 -2.47
N LEU A 78 -2.44 11.11 -1.65
CA LEU A 78 -2.11 11.59 -0.31
C LEU A 78 -2.51 10.55 0.74
N VAL A 79 -1.55 10.12 1.57
CA VAL A 79 -1.76 9.20 2.68
C VAL A 79 -1.45 9.92 4.00
N GLN A 80 -2.46 10.12 4.83
CA GLN A 80 -2.35 10.76 6.13
C GLN A 80 -2.48 9.72 7.25
N SER A 81 -1.43 9.53 8.04
CA SER A 81 -1.35 8.56 9.14
C SER A 81 -1.88 7.17 8.74
N GLY A 82 -1.46 6.69 7.57
CA GLY A 82 -1.86 5.39 7.02
C GLY A 82 -3.29 5.32 6.48
N LYS A 83 -3.96 6.46 6.22
CA LYS A 83 -5.27 6.55 5.56
C LYS A 83 -5.14 7.30 4.23
N PRO A 84 -5.67 6.79 3.10
CA PRO A 84 -5.73 7.55 1.86
C PRO A 84 -6.78 8.65 1.98
N VAL A 85 -6.38 9.90 1.80
CA VAL A 85 -7.26 11.07 2.03
C VAL A 85 -7.63 11.83 0.76
N GLY A 86 -6.93 11.61 -0.34
CA GLY A 86 -7.27 12.22 -1.62
C GLY A 86 -6.27 11.88 -2.72
N ILE A 87 -6.69 12.08 -3.96
CA ILE A 87 -5.86 12.01 -5.15
C ILE A 87 -5.97 13.36 -5.85
N PHE A 88 -4.82 13.92 -6.23
CA PHE A 88 -4.75 15.19 -6.95
C PHE A 88 -3.95 15.01 -8.22
N ARG A 89 -4.39 15.67 -9.30
CA ARG A 89 -3.61 15.77 -10.51
C ARG A 89 -2.38 16.64 -10.25
N THR A 90 -1.22 16.14 -10.64
CA THR A 90 0.08 16.78 -10.57
C THR A 90 0.74 16.76 -11.96
N HIS A 91 1.84 16.03 -12.13
CA HIS A 91 2.53 15.86 -13.41
C HIS A 91 3.36 14.56 -13.40
N PRO A 92 3.79 14.04 -14.57
CA PRO A 92 4.49 12.75 -14.64
C PRO A 92 5.74 12.60 -13.77
N HIS A 93 6.48 13.70 -13.57
CA HIS A 93 7.70 13.72 -12.75
C HIS A 93 7.46 13.94 -11.24
N ALA A 94 6.21 14.16 -10.80
CA ALA A 94 5.89 14.28 -9.38
C ALA A 94 5.91 12.91 -8.68
N PRO A 95 6.04 12.86 -7.35
CA PRO A 95 5.81 11.64 -6.59
C PRO A 95 4.40 11.08 -6.81
N ARG A 96 4.26 9.75 -6.91
CA ARG A 96 2.94 9.09 -6.99
C ARG A 96 2.24 9.03 -5.63
N VAL A 97 2.99 9.05 -4.54
CA VAL A 97 2.45 8.99 -3.17
C VAL A 97 3.18 9.98 -2.28
N LEU A 98 2.43 10.77 -1.51
CA LEU A 98 2.94 11.59 -0.41
C LEU A 98 2.36 11.06 0.91
N ILE A 99 3.21 10.86 1.91
CA ILE A 99 2.86 10.24 3.20
C ILE A 99 3.21 11.20 4.33
N ALA A 100 2.26 11.45 5.24
CA ALA A 100 2.43 12.31 6.41
C ALA A 100 1.69 11.76 7.65
#